data_AF-A0A094FGD9-F1
#
_entry.id   AF-A0A094FGD9-F1
#
_cell.length_a   1.000
_cell.length_b   1.000
_cell.length_c   1.000
_cell.angle_alpha   90.00
_cell.angle_beta   90.00
_cell.angle_gamma   90.00
#
_symmetry.space_group_name_H-M   'P 1'
#
loop_
_entity.id
_entity.type
_entity.pdbx_description
1 polymer ?
#
loop_
_entity_poly.entity_id
_entity_poly.type
_entity_poly.pdbx_seq_one_letter_code
_entity_poly.pdbx_strand_id
1 'polypeptide(L)'
;MNEAVGSNDLRTLGTDAALSQKAADWLLKYILGTIERVAAANPNILIMLQDSFRGEAFLAPKLPLSANLVIDTHIYYFAGRACDSDSVPLILEDAKHAQGSHTFPVMVGEWSIETEFNNRLDSRKQI
;
A
#
# COMPACT_ATOMS: atom_id res chain seq x y z
N MET A 1 -5.81 3.83 -10.07
CA MET A 1 -6.68 3.12 -9.11
C MET A 1 -6.08 3.39 -7.74
N ASN A 2 -6.91 3.61 -6.73
CA ASN A 2 -6.48 3.90 -5.37
C ASN A 2 -7.31 3.05 -4.40
N GLU A 3 -6.64 2.37 -3.47
CA GLU A 3 -7.25 1.61 -2.37
C GLU A 3 -8.48 0.78 -2.79
N ALA A 4 -8.31 -0.08 -3.78
CA ALA A 4 -9.42 -0.93 -4.22
C ALA A 4 -9.78 -1.93 -3.13
N VAL A 5 -11.02 -1.83 -2.63
CA VAL A 5 -11.57 -2.72 -1.60
C VAL A 5 -12.85 -3.38 -2.11
N GLY A 6 -13.16 -4.55 -1.55
CA GLY A 6 -14.39 -5.30 -1.84
C GLY A 6 -15.21 -5.66 -0.61
N SER A 7 -14.73 -5.32 0.59
CA SER A 7 -15.42 -5.52 1.86
C SER A 7 -16.35 -4.35 2.18
N ASN A 8 -17.55 -4.66 2.68
CA ASN A 8 -18.46 -3.66 3.25
C ASN A 8 -18.22 -3.43 4.75
N ASP A 9 -17.32 -4.20 5.36
CA ASP A 9 -16.94 -4.04 6.76
C ASP A 9 -15.76 -3.07 6.86
N LEU A 10 -16.03 -1.84 7.31
CA LEU A 10 -15.02 -0.79 7.45
C LEU A 10 -13.87 -1.19 8.39
N ARG A 11 -14.08 -2.13 9.32
CA ARG A 11 -13.02 -2.62 10.21
C ARG A 11 -11.90 -3.37 9.48
N THR A 12 -12.16 -3.79 8.24
CA THR A 12 -11.17 -4.47 7.40
C THR A 12 -10.33 -3.50 6.57
N LEU A 13 -10.74 -2.23 6.45
CA LEU A 13 -10.00 -1.22 5.71
C LEU A 13 -8.59 -1.03 6.31
N GLY A 14 -7.57 -0.85 5.47
CA GLY A 14 -6.18 -0.83 5.93
C GLY A 14 -5.55 -2.22 6.14
N THR A 15 -6.29 -3.31 5.88
CA THR A 15 -5.81 -4.69 6.02
C THR A 15 -6.01 -5.49 4.75
N ASP A 16 -5.33 -6.64 4.65
CA ASP A 16 -5.47 -7.56 3.53
C ASP A 16 -6.90 -8.12 3.36
N ALA A 17 -7.68 -8.15 4.45
CA ALA A 17 -9.08 -8.57 4.47
C ALA A 17 -10.03 -7.58 3.75
N ALA A 18 -9.59 -6.35 3.46
CA ALA A 18 -10.38 -5.38 2.71
C ALA A 18 -10.70 -5.85 1.28
N LEU A 19 -9.87 -6.74 0.73
CA LEU A 19 -9.97 -7.22 -0.64
C LEU A 19 -9.94 -8.75 -0.71
N SER A 20 -11.09 -9.36 -1.05
CA SER A 20 -11.16 -10.81 -1.28
C SER A 20 -10.26 -11.25 -2.44
N GLN A 21 -9.84 -12.52 -2.45
CA GLN A 21 -9.03 -13.06 -3.54
C GLN A 21 -9.70 -12.89 -4.92
N LYS A 22 -11.01 -13.14 -5.01
CA LYS A 22 -11.77 -12.96 -6.26
C LYS A 22 -11.73 -11.51 -6.77
N ALA A 23 -11.83 -10.54 -5.86
CA ALA A 23 -11.74 -9.13 -6.21
C ALA A 23 -10.31 -8.75 -6.62
N ALA A 24 -9.30 -9.28 -5.92
CA ALA A 24 -7.89 -9.11 -6.28
C ALA A 24 -7.57 -9.69 -7.68
N ASP A 25 -8.14 -10.85 -8.04
CA ASP A 25 -7.97 -11.46 -9.36
C ASP A 25 -8.60 -10.60 -10.47
N TRP A 26 -9.72 -9.94 -10.18
CA TRP A 26 -10.33 -8.99 -11.10
C TRP A 26 -9.49 -7.73 -11.25
N LEU A 27 -8.99 -7.19 -10.12
CA LEU A 27 -8.11 -6.03 -10.11
C LEU A 27 -6.82 -6.28 -10.89
N LEU A 28 -6.24 -7.48 -10.76
CA LEU A 28 -5.06 -7.89 -11.50
C LEU A 28 -5.28 -7.81 -13.02
N LYS A 29 -6.45 -8.17 -13.53
CA LYS A 29 -6.77 -8.03 -14.97
C LYS A 29 -6.71 -6.59 -15.43
N TYR A 30 -7.25 -5.67 -14.63
CA TYR A 30 -7.18 -4.24 -14.91
C TYR A 30 -5.72 -3.73 -14.89
N ILE A 31 -4.93 -4.17 -13.91
CA ILE A 31 -3.51 -3.80 -13.77
C ILE A 31 -2.71 -4.26 -14.99
N LEU A 32 -2.84 -5.54 -15.37
CA LEU A 32 -2.12 -6.11 -16.51
C LEU A 32 -2.51 -5.41 -17.82
N GLY A 33 -3.80 -5.16 -18.04
CA GLY A 33 -4.24 -4.39 -19.21
C GLY A 33 -3.73 -2.95 -19.23
N THR A 34 -3.55 -2.32 -18.06
CA THR A 34 -2.95 -0.98 -17.95
C THR A 34 -1.47 -1.02 -18.32
N ILE A 35 -0.72 -1.99 -17.81
CA ILE A 35 0.71 -2.19 -18.13
C ILE A 35 0.88 -2.37 -19.66
N GLU A 36 0.08 -3.25 -20.28
CA GLU A 36 0.10 -3.47 -21.72
C GLU A 36 -0.21 -2.19 -22.50
N ARG A 37 -1.24 -1.44 -22.09
CA ARG A 37 -1.64 -0.19 -22.76
C ARG A 37 -0.54 0.87 -22.66
N VAL A 38 0.06 1.07 -21.50
CA VAL A 38 1.12 2.05 -21.28
C VAL A 38 2.37 1.66 -22.07
N ALA A 39 2.78 0.39 -22.01
CA ALA A 39 3.94 -0.10 -22.77
C ALA A 39 3.78 0.10 -24.28
N ALA A 40 2.57 -0.13 -24.81
CA ALA A 40 2.28 0.10 -26.23
C ALA A 40 2.28 1.59 -26.62
N ALA A 41 1.93 2.48 -25.71
CA ALA A 41 1.89 3.92 -25.96
C ALA A 41 3.26 4.59 -25.76
N ASN A 42 3.89 4.37 -24.60
CA ASN A 42 5.22 4.84 -24.26
C ASN A 42 5.74 4.06 -23.03
N PRO A 43 6.71 3.14 -23.19
CA PRO A 43 7.21 2.32 -22.09
C PRO A 43 8.00 3.11 -21.03
N ASN A 44 8.36 4.38 -21.30
CA ASN A 44 9.07 5.23 -20.35
C ASN A 44 8.16 5.86 -19.28
N ILE A 45 6.84 5.75 -19.44
CA ILE A 45 5.90 6.23 -18.43
C ILE A 45 5.93 5.26 -17.24
N LEU A 46 6.36 5.76 -16.08
CA LEU A 46 6.31 5.01 -14.82
C LEU A 46 4.85 4.81 -14.40
N ILE A 47 4.50 3.57 -14.05
CA ILE A 47 3.19 3.24 -13.46
C ILE A 47 3.34 3.19 -11.95
N MET A 48 2.57 3.99 -11.23
CA MET A 48 2.39 3.86 -9.78
C MET A 48 1.19 2.96 -9.50
N LEU A 49 1.43 1.84 -8.82
CA LEU A 49 0.42 0.84 -8.52
C LEU A 49 0.15 0.77 -7.01
N GLN A 50 -0.98 1.33 -6.58
CA GLN A 50 -1.43 1.25 -5.20
C GLN A 50 -1.80 -0.18 -4.82
N ASP A 51 -1.31 -0.66 -3.67
CA ASP A 51 -1.27 -2.07 -3.29
C ASP A 51 -2.54 -2.65 -2.64
N SER A 52 -3.54 -1.81 -2.39
CA SER A 52 -4.79 -2.15 -1.71
C SER A 52 -4.57 -2.88 -0.38
N PHE A 53 -3.53 -2.48 0.37
CA PHE A 53 -3.14 -3.03 1.67
C PHE A 53 -2.65 -4.49 1.63
N ARG A 54 -2.26 -4.98 0.44
CA ARG A 54 -1.73 -6.34 0.25
C ARG A 54 -0.20 -6.39 0.23
N GLY A 55 0.45 -5.25 0.05
CA GLY A 55 1.90 -5.11 -0.02
C GLY A 55 2.52 -5.58 -1.34
N GLU A 56 3.77 -5.18 -1.54
CA GLU A 56 4.57 -5.53 -2.72
C GLU A 56 4.72 -7.05 -2.89
N ALA A 57 4.97 -7.78 -1.81
CA ALA A 57 5.23 -9.22 -1.87
C ALA A 57 4.03 -10.03 -2.38
N PHE A 58 2.80 -9.52 -2.19
CA PHE A 58 1.60 -10.16 -2.74
C PHE A 58 1.47 -9.94 -4.25
N LEU A 59 1.79 -8.73 -4.73
CA LEU A 59 1.62 -8.33 -6.12
C LEU A 59 2.78 -8.80 -7.00
N ALA A 60 4.02 -8.70 -6.52
CA ALA A 60 5.23 -8.93 -7.31
C ALA A 60 5.23 -10.24 -8.10
N PRO A 61 4.83 -11.41 -7.56
CA PRO A 61 4.81 -12.67 -8.31
C PRO A 61 3.79 -12.71 -9.46
N LYS A 62 2.91 -11.71 -9.57
CA LYS A 62 1.81 -11.64 -10.55
C LYS A 62 2.06 -10.59 -11.63
N LEU A 63 3.15 -9.82 -11.51
CA LEU A 63 3.48 -8.71 -12.40
C LEU A 63 4.65 -9.09 -13.33
N PRO A 64 4.70 -8.58 -14.56
CA PRO A 64 5.86 -8.76 -15.42
C PRO A 64 7.09 -8.03 -14.85
N LEU A 65 8.21 -8.73 -14.69
CA LEU A 65 9.46 -8.13 -14.17
C LEU A 65 10.00 -6.99 -15.05
N SER A 66 9.61 -6.94 -16.33
CA SER A 66 9.99 -5.88 -17.26
C SER A 66 9.10 -4.63 -17.16
N ALA A 67 8.05 -4.65 -16.34
CA ALA A 67 7.15 -3.51 -16.21
C ALA A 67 7.85 -2.34 -15.49
N ASN A 68 7.78 -1.15 -16.09
CA ASN A 68 8.28 0.09 -15.50
C ASN A 68 7.29 0.59 -14.44
N LEU A 69 7.35 0.02 -13.23
CA LEU A 69 6.41 0.31 -12.16
C LEU A 69 7.07 0.51 -10.79
N VAL A 70 6.35 1.21 -9.93
CA VAL A 70 6.59 1.35 -8.48
C VAL A 70 5.32 0.94 -7.74
N ILE A 71 5.46 0.20 -6.65
CA ILE A 71 4.35 -0.12 -5.76
C ILE A 71 4.14 1.04 -4.79
N ASP A 72 2.88 1.46 -4.66
CA ASP A 72 2.47 2.49 -3.74
C ASP A 72 1.74 1.87 -2.54
N THR A 73 2.31 2.09 -1.35
CA THR A 73 1.80 1.57 -0.09
C THR A 73 1.37 2.72 0.81
N HIS A 74 0.18 2.60 1.40
CA HIS A 74 -0.36 3.58 2.33
C HIS A 74 -0.23 3.09 3.76
N ILE A 75 0.25 3.94 4.66
CA ILE A 75 0.56 3.55 6.04
C ILE A 75 -0.02 4.57 7.01
N TYR A 76 -0.97 4.13 7.80
CA TYR A 76 -1.68 4.98 8.75
C TYR A 76 -1.70 4.37 10.16
N TYR A 77 -1.94 5.23 11.13
CA TYR A 77 -1.86 4.93 12.57
C TYR A 77 -3.14 5.32 13.33
N PHE A 78 -4.08 6.02 12.69
CA PHE A 78 -5.23 6.60 13.36
C PHE A 78 -6.34 5.60 13.71
N ALA A 79 -6.30 4.36 13.20
CA ALA A 79 -7.31 3.34 13.47
C ALA A 79 -6.79 1.91 13.26
N GLY A 80 -7.31 0.97 14.04
CA GLY A 80 -7.14 -0.48 13.82
C GLY A 80 -5.78 -1.04 14.22
N ARG A 81 -4.91 -0.24 14.83
CA ARG A 81 -3.53 -0.62 15.20
C ARG A 81 -3.25 -0.49 16.69
N ALA A 82 -4.21 0.03 17.45
CA ALA A 82 -4.10 0.30 18.88
C ALA A 82 -2.84 1.11 19.25
N CYS A 83 -2.41 1.99 18.35
CA CYS A 83 -1.21 2.77 18.54
C CYS A 83 -1.53 4.07 19.29
N ASP A 84 -0.57 4.53 20.07
CA ASP A 84 -0.54 5.83 20.69
C ASP A 84 0.71 6.64 20.35
N SER A 85 0.77 7.88 20.83
CA SER A 85 1.89 8.79 20.63
C SER A 85 3.24 8.30 21.19
N ASP A 86 3.25 7.33 22.09
CA ASP A 86 4.48 6.74 22.63
C ASP A 86 4.91 5.49 21.82
N SER A 87 3.97 4.88 21.09
CA SER A 87 4.18 3.76 20.16
C SER A 87 4.60 4.15 18.73
N VAL A 88 4.76 5.44 18.43
CA VAL A 88 5.13 5.96 17.11
C VAL A 88 6.43 5.37 16.49
N PRO A 89 7.38 4.75 17.23
CA PRO A 89 8.45 3.98 16.59
C PRO A 89 8.02 2.88 15.59
N LEU A 90 6.72 2.57 15.47
CA LEU A 90 6.16 1.72 14.41
C LEU A 90 6.42 2.22 12.98
N ILE A 91 6.64 3.51 12.75
CA ILE A 91 6.96 4.05 11.41
C ILE A 91 8.23 3.40 10.85
N LEU A 92 9.24 3.21 11.70
CA LEU A 92 10.49 2.58 11.29
C LEU A 92 10.28 1.10 10.95
N GLU A 93 9.41 0.41 11.67
CA GLU A 93 9.07 -0.98 11.40
C GLU A 93 8.33 -1.10 10.07
N ASP A 94 7.31 -0.29 9.85
CA ASP A 94 6.54 -0.28 8.61
C ASP A 94 7.41 0.05 7.41
N ALA A 95 8.30 1.05 7.53
CA ALA A 95 9.24 1.41 6.47
C ALA A 95 10.21 0.26 6.12
N LYS A 96 10.64 -0.53 7.12
CA LYS A 96 11.49 -1.71 6.88
C LYS A 96 10.72 -2.83 6.17
N HIS A 97 9.45 -3.02 6.52
CA HIS A 97 8.64 -4.10 5.96
C HIS A 97 7.99 -3.78 4.62
N ALA A 98 7.74 -2.50 4.32
CA ALA A 98 7.05 -2.05 3.11
C ALA A 98 7.66 -2.62 1.82
N GLN A 99 8.99 -2.77 1.78
CA GLN A 99 9.72 -3.26 0.61
C GLN A 99 9.40 -4.72 0.22
N GLY A 100 8.81 -5.51 1.12
CA GLY A 100 8.32 -6.85 0.84
C GLY A 100 9.40 -7.79 0.28
N SER A 101 9.23 -8.20 -0.98
CA SER A 101 10.10 -9.15 -1.68
C SER A 101 11.31 -8.51 -2.36
N HIS A 102 11.43 -7.18 -2.37
CA HIS A 102 12.48 -6.45 -3.10
C HIS A 102 12.45 -6.65 -4.63
N THR A 103 11.32 -7.06 -5.21
CA THR A 103 11.20 -7.25 -6.66
C THR A 103 10.93 -5.94 -7.38
N PHE A 104 10.04 -5.13 -6.84
CA PHE A 104 9.72 -3.79 -7.34
C PHE A 104 10.05 -2.72 -6.30
N PRO A 105 10.44 -1.49 -6.71
CA PRO A 105 10.57 -0.38 -5.79
C PRO A 105 9.23 -0.09 -5.09
N VAL A 106 9.30 0.35 -3.84
CA VAL A 106 8.13 0.77 -3.06
C VAL A 106 8.24 2.24 -2.71
N MET A 107 7.14 2.96 -2.87
CA MET A 107 6.95 4.33 -2.39
C MET A 107 5.82 4.32 -1.34
N VAL A 108 6.03 5.02 -0.23
CA VAL A 108 4.93 5.32 0.70
C VAL A 108 4.20 6.56 0.16
N GLY A 109 3.15 6.36 -0.65
CA GLY A 109 2.43 7.45 -1.31
C GLY A 109 1.52 8.24 -0.37
N GLU A 110 1.01 7.59 0.68
CA GLU A 110 0.21 8.25 1.72
C GLU A 110 0.57 7.77 3.13
N TRP A 111 0.65 8.72 4.05
CA TRP A 111 0.80 8.46 5.48
C TRP A 111 0.47 9.72 6.31
N SER A 112 0.22 9.55 7.59
CA SER A 112 0.12 10.64 8.56
C SER A 112 0.56 10.17 9.95
N ILE A 113 0.80 11.10 10.87
CA ILE A 113 1.28 10.80 12.24
C ILE A 113 0.16 10.78 13.29
N GLU A 114 -1.10 10.85 12.87
CA GLU A 114 -2.24 10.75 13.79
C GLU A 114 -2.33 9.33 14.37
N THR A 115 -2.40 9.21 15.69
CA THR A 115 -2.49 7.93 16.41
C THR A 115 -3.90 7.67 16.90
N GLU A 116 -4.31 6.40 16.97
CA GLU A 116 -5.63 5.97 17.43
C GLU A 116 -5.92 6.38 18.88
N PHE A 117 -4.92 6.25 19.74
CA PHE A 117 -5.01 6.63 21.15
C PHE A 117 -4.03 7.75 21.51
N ASN A 118 -4.39 8.53 22.54
CA ASN A 118 -3.53 9.56 23.13
C ASN A 118 -2.78 10.45 22.12
N ASN A 119 -3.44 10.85 21.04
CA ASN A 119 -2.88 11.68 19.96
C ASN A 119 -2.45 13.06 20.50
N ARG A 120 -1.18 13.17 20.89
CA ARG A 120 -0.60 14.35 21.53
C ARG A 120 0.11 15.21 20.49
N LEU A 121 -0.06 16.52 20.58
CA LEU A 121 0.68 17.45 19.70
C LEU A 121 2.19 17.45 20.00
N ASP A 122 2.56 17.35 21.28
CA ASP A 122 3.96 17.50 21.72
C ASP A 122 4.87 16.33 21.34
N SER A 123 4.31 15.11 21.24
CA SER A 123 5.05 13.90 20.84
C SER A 123 5.47 13.95 19.36
N ARG A 124 4.73 14.68 18.52
CA ARG A 124 4.97 14.76 17.07
C ARG A 124 6.33 15.35 16.69
N LYS A 125 6.98 16.08 17.60
CA LYS A 125 8.33 16.63 17.38
C LYS A 125 9.44 15.58 17.49
N GLN A 126 9.13 14.38 17.98
CA GLN A 126 10.08 13.30 18.24
C GLN A 126 10.10 12.23 17.14
N ILE A 127 9.29 12.43 16.08
CA ILE A 127 9.14 11.51 14.94
C ILE A 127 10.14 11.88 13.86
#